data_AF-A0AAE1D823-F1
#
_entry.id   AF-A0AAE1D823-F1
#
_cell.length_a   1.000
_cell.length_b   1.000
_cell.length_c   1.000
_cell.angle_alpha   90.00
_cell.angle_beta   90.00
_cell.angle_gamma   90.00
#
_symmetry.space_group_name_H-M   'P 1'
#
loop_
_entity.id
_entity.type
_entity.pdbx_description
1 polymer ?
#
loop_
_entity_poly.entity_id
_entity_poly.type
_entity_poly.pdbx_seq_one_letter_code
_entity_poly.pdbx_strand_id
1 'polypeptide(L)'
;MATVNCLSLFLVLSVVLGQTQARLFTFQIPGTDTTCIMVDVDLKVEIQAIKNRQVIATKALTTEDKGVTSNGMCATNTSELLIHFDENTFFYVAFRPPPSHPAPVAQYRGFQFVPAEVFGKVTEVTTQMVFYDARSVYQKNIDDSYYCDTPDQTEYSSQQPGSQEFNFVVNVTVFSLQSQGFNIKNNKFGPREQCDTPASLH
;
A
#
# COMPACT_ATOMS: atom_id res chain seq x y z
N MET A 1 41.23 45.26 16.95
CA MET A 1 40.23 44.49 17.71
C MET A 1 39.10 44.17 16.75
N ALA A 2 39.00 42.90 16.36
CA ALA A 2 38.00 42.43 15.41
C ALA A 2 37.04 41.50 16.16
N THR A 3 35.77 41.86 16.22
CA THR A 3 34.70 41.00 16.74
C THR A 3 33.97 40.39 15.54
N VAL A 4 34.28 39.11 15.27
CA VAL A 4 33.57 38.29 14.30
C VAL A 4 32.32 37.75 15.00
N ASN A 5 31.15 38.26 14.63
CA ASN A 5 29.86 37.70 15.03
C ASN A 5 29.55 36.49 14.14
N CYS A 6 29.80 35.29 14.66
CA CYS A 6 29.28 34.04 14.10
C CYS A 6 27.80 33.92 14.45
N LEU A 7 26.91 34.38 13.57
CA LEU A 7 25.49 34.05 13.65
C LEU A 7 25.29 32.66 13.03
N SER A 8 25.29 31.62 13.86
CA SER A 8 24.91 30.27 13.48
C SER A 8 23.40 30.20 13.28
N LEU A 9 22.96 30.28 12.02
CA LEU A 9 21.57 30.11 11.61
C LEU A 9 21.22 28.61 11.62
N PHE A 10 20.71 28.09 12.75
CA PHE A 10 20.10 26.77 12.82
C PHE A 10 18.72 26.82 12.16
N LEU A 11 18.64 26.49 10.88
CA LEU A 11 17.40 26.17 10.19
C LEU A 11 16.93 24.79 10.67
N VAL A 12 16.09 24.78 11.70
CA VAL A 12 15.35 23.58 12.11
C VAL A 12 14.27 23.34 11.06
N LEU A 13 14.63 22.59 10.01
CA LEU A 13 13.69 22.06 9.03
C LEU A 13 12.85 20.99 9.76
N SER A 14 11.80 21.43 10.42
CA SER A 14 10.81 20.55 11.03
C SER A 14 10.03 19.92 9.88
N VAL A 15 10.50 18.79 9.37
CA VAL A 15 9.71 17.93 8.50
C VAL A 15 8.56 17.43 9.36
N VAL A 16 7.42 18.11 9.28
CA VAL A 16 6.15 17.59 9.79
C VAL A 16 5.85 16.39 8.91
N LEU A 17 6.29 15.21 9.33
CA LEU A 17 5.76 13.94 8.85
C LEU A 17 4.29 13.96 9.25
N GLY A 18 3.42 14.42 8.33
CA GLY A 18 1.99 14.37 8.52
C GLY A 18 1.62 12.93 8.84
N GLN A 19 1.08 12.71 10.04
CA GLN A 19 0.47 11.42 10.37
C GLN A 19 -0.76 11.30 9.46
N THR A 20 -0.68 10.38 8.51
CA THR A 20 -1.82 9.95 7.71
C THR A 20 -2.80 9.21 8.62
N GLN A 21 -4.09 9.23 8.27
CA GLN A 21 -5.14 8.54 9.01
C GLN A 21 -5.53 7.24 8.31
N ALA A 22 -5.76 6.21 9.13
CA ALA A 22 -6.33 4.97 8.67
C ALA A 22 -7.73 5.21 8.07
N ARG A 23 -8.00 4.58 6.94
CA ARG A 23 -9.29 4.65 6.25
C ARG A 23 -9.82 3.24 5.99
N LEU A 24 -11.08 3.03 6.37
CA LEU A 24 -11.82 1.80 6.11
C LEU A 24 -12.34 1.74 4.66
N PHE A 25 -11.95 0.69 3.97
CA PHE A 25 -12.46 0.25 2.68
C PHE A 25 -13.15 -1.10 2.83
N THR A 26 -14.28 -1.26 2.14
CA THR A 26 -15.08 -2.48 2.22
C THR A 26 -15.57 -2.90 0.85
N PHE A 27 -15.70 -4.21 0.63
CA PHE A 27 -16.37 -4.74 -0.55
C PHE A 27 -17.52 -5.65 -0.15
N GLN A 28 -18.70 -5.40 -0.72
CA GLN A 28 -19.93 -6.15 -0.48
C GLN A 28 -20.24 -7.07 -1.66
N ILE A 29 -20.81 -8.24 -1.38
CA ILE A 29 -21.26 -9.15 -2.43
C ILE A 29 -22.41 -8.48 -3.18
N PRO A 30 -22.33 -8.32 -4.52
CA PRO A 30 -23.38 -7.66 -5.30
C PRO A 30 -24.76 -8.28 -5.06
N GLY A 31 -25.76 -7.44 -4.79
CA GLY A 31 -27.14 -7.86 -4.52
C GLY A 31 -27.38 -8.34 -3.08
N THR A 32 -26.43 -8.16 -2.16
CA THR A 32 -26.57 -8.50 -0.74
C THR A 32 -26.03 -7.38 0.15
N ASP A 33 -26.39 -7.40 1.44
CA ASP A 33 -25.80 -6.52 2.45
C ASP A 33 -24.56 -7.14 3.13
N THR A 34 -24.04 -8.24 2.58
CA THR A 34 -22.93 -8.99 3.16
C THR A 34 -21.60 -8.44 2.69
N THR A 35 -20.83 -7.84 3.60
CA THR A 35 -19.42 -7.51 3.37
C THR A 35 -18.59 -8.78 3.33
N CYS A 36 -17.71 -8.91 2.33
CA CYS A 36 -16.79 -10.05 2.20
C CYS A 36 -15.32 -9.66 2.38
N ILE A 37 -15.00 -8.37 2.27
CA ILE A 37 -13.66 -7.83 2.52
C ILE A 37 -13.79 -6.53 3.30
N MET A 38 -12.97 -6.37 4.34
CA MET A 38 -12.75 -5.12 5.05
C MET A 38 -11.24 -4.88 5.16
N VAL A 39 -10.81 -3.66 4.84
CA VAL A 39 -9.42 -3.21 4.96
C VAL A 39 -9.44 -1.80 5.55
N ASP A 40 -9.03 -1.67 6.80
CA ASP A 40 -8.76 -0.38 7.44
C ASP A 40 -7.25 -0.15 7.41
N VAL A 41 -6.80 0.80 6.61
CA VAL A 41 -5.38 0.96 6.31
C VAL A 41 -4.95 2.40 6.34
N ASP A 42 -3.79 2.63 6.95
CA ASP A 42 -3.01 3.85 6.86
C ASP A 42 -1.79 3.59 5.96
N LEU A 43 -1.77 4.22 4.78
CA LEU A 43 -0.86 3.89 3.69
C LEU A 43 -0.29 5.16 3.05
N LYS A 44 1.03 5.15 2.82
CA LYS A 44 1.73 6.08 1.94
C LYS A 44 2.48 5.30 0.87
N VAL A 45 2.31 5.70 -0.39
CA VAL A 45 3.13 5.22 -1.51
C VAL A 45 3.93 6.38 -2.06
N GLU A 46 5.26 6.23 -2.13
CA GLU A 46 6.14 7.19 -2.77
C GLU A 46 6.74 6.59 -4.04
N ILE A 47 6.48 7.22 -5.18
CA ILE A 47 6.95 6.80 -6.50
C ILE A 47 7.97 7.82 -6.98
N GLN A 48 9.16 7.37 -7.37
CA GLN A 48 10.23 8.20 -7.90
C GLN A 48 10.50 7.83 -9.36
N ALA A 49 10.45 8.82 -10.25
CA ALA A 49 10.89 8.69 -11.64
C ALA A 49 12.36 9.12 -11.74
N ILE A 50 13.20 8.22 -12.23
CA ILE A 50 14.66 8.39 -12.29
C ILE A 50 15.10 8.34 -13.76
N LYS A 51 15.73 9.40 -14.24
CA LYS A 51 16.29 9.50 -15.59
C LYS A 51 17.75 9.89 -15.50
N ASN A 52 18.63 9.18 -16.21
CA ASN A 52 20.08 9.39 -16.15
C ASN A 52 20.66 9.39 -14.71
N ARG A 53 20.14 8.49 -13.85
CA ARG A 53 20.49 8.36 -12.41
C ARG A 53 20.12 9.57 -11.54
N GLN A 54 19.31 10.49 -12.06
CA GLN A 54 18.77 11.61 -11.30
C GLN A 54 17.27 11.41 -11.09
N VAL A 55 16.80 11.61 -9.85
CA VAL A 55 15.37 11.71 -9.58
C VAL A 55 14.87 12.99 -10.23
N ILE A 56 13.97 12.85 -11.21
CA ILE A 56 13.40 13.98 -11.95
C ILE A 56 12.00 14.35 -11.45
N ALA A 57 11.31 13.42 -10.78
CA ALA A 57 10.02 13.65 -10.15
C ALA A 57 9.77 12.63 -9.05
N THR A 58 9.02 13.06 -8.02
CA THR A 58 8.52 12.22 -6.94
C THR A 58 7.03 12.49 -6.77
N LYS A 59 6.24 11.43 -6.63
CA LYS A 59 4.82 11.49 -6.32
C LYS A 59 4.58 10.72 -5.02
N ALA A 60 3.90 11.36 -4.07
CA ALA A 60 3.34 10.68 -2.91
C ALA A 60 1.84 10.47 -3.13
N LEU A 61 1.36 9.29 -2.73
CA LEU A 61 -0.05 8.90 -2.74
C LEU A 61 -0.43 8.44 -1.33
N THR A 62 -1.60 8.85 -0.85
CA THR A 62 -2.09 8.49 0.49
C THR A 62 -3.58 8.17 0.49
N THR A 63 -4.06 7.43 1.48
CA THR A 63 -5.49 7.11 1.65
C THR A 63 -6.39 8.34 1.84
N GLU A 64 -5.79 9.48 2.20
CA GLU A 64 -6.43 10.78 2.37
C GLU A 64 -6.56 11.58 1.07
N ASP A 65 -5.90 11.13 -0.02
CA ASP A 65 -5.97 11.83 -1.29
C ASP A 65 -7.41 11.90 -1.81
N LYS A 66 -7.77 13.06 -2.36
CA LYS A 66 -9.11 13.28 -2.88
C LYS A 66 -9.38 12.32 -4.05
N GLY A 67 -10.52 11.63 -3.99
CA GLY A 67 -10.94 10.71 -5.06
C GLY A 67 -10.45 9.28 -4.86
N VAL A 68 -9.75 8.98 -3.75
CA VAL A 68 -9.42 7.59 -3.42
C VAL A 68 -10.70 6.79 -3.20
N THR A 69 -10.85 5.70 -3.95
CA THR A 69 -12.00 4.79 -3.94
C THR A 69 -11.53 3.35 -3.79
N SER A 70 -12.47 2.42 -3.68
CA SER A 70 -12.14 1.00 -3.71
C SER A 70 -13.13 0.21 -4.57
N ASN A 71 -12.64 -0.83 -5.21
CA ASN A 71 -13.44 -1.89 -5.80
C ASN A 71 -12.84 -3.24 -5.38
N GLY A 72 -13.39 -4.34 -5.87
CA GLY A 72 -12.87 -5.65 -5.55
C GLY A 72 -13.71 -6.77 -6.11
N MET A 73 -13.44 -7.96 -5.60
CA MET A 73 -14.21 -9.16 -5.89
C MET A 73 -14.29 -10.07 -4.67
N CYS A 74 -15.46 -10.66 -4.45
CA CYS A 74 -15.63 -11.78 -3.53
C CYS A 74 -15.64 -13.07 -4.37
N ALA A 75 -14.71 -13.99 -4.13
CA ALA A 75 -14.82 -15.34 -4.66
C ALA A 75 -14.37 -16.36 -3.62
N THR A 76 -14.77 -17.62 -3.78
CA THR A 76 -14.48 -18.70 -2.83
C THR A 76 -12.98 -18.97 -2.68
N ASN A 77 -12.21 -18.77 -3.75
CA ASN A 77 -10.79 -19.14 -3.80
C ASN A 77 -9.86 -17.94 -3.64
N THR A 78 -10.31 -16.75 -4.03
CA THR A 78 -9.55 -15.51 -3.89
C THR A 78 -10.54 -14.36 -3.80
N SER A 79 -10.44 -13.59 -2.73
CA SER A 79 -11.14 -12.32 -2.61
C SER A 79 -10.10 -11.20 -2.63
N GLU A 80 -10.35 -10.13 -3.38
CA GLU A 80 -9.39 -9.06 -3.59
C GLU A 80 -10.07 -7.70 -3.47
N LEU A 81 -9.37 -6.75 -2.86
CA LEU A 81 -9.79 -5.35 -2.77
C LEU A 81 -8.70 -4.48 -3.37
N LEU A 82 -9.08 -3.62 -4.32
CA LEU A 82 -8.19 -2.61 -4.91
C LEU A 82 -8.57 -1.25 -4.32
N ILE A 83 -7.56 -0.53 -3.80
CA ILE A 83 -7.66 0.86 -3.33
C ILE A 83 -7.09 1.74 -4.43
N HIS A 84 -7.97 2.41 -5.15
CA HIS A 84 -7.66 3.23 -6.31
C HIS A 84 -7.28 4.64 -5.92
N PHE A 85 -6.11 5.10 -6.35
CA PHE A 85 -5.71 6.52 -6.32
C PHE A 85 -6.10 7.24 -7.61
N ASP A 86 -6.16 6.49 -8.72
CA ASP A 86 -6.75 6.86 -10.00
C ASP A 86 -7.24 5.58 -10.73
N GLU A 87 -7.50 5.66 -12.04
CA GLU A 87 -8.02 4.53 -12.83
C GLU A 87 -7.07 3.32 -12.85
N ASN A 88 -5.77 3.54 -13.06
CA ASN A 88 -4.78 2.46 -13.25
C ASN A 88 -3.72 2.38 -12.14
N THR A 89 -3.80 3.24 -11.13
CA THR A 89 -2.92 3.30 -9.96
C THR A 89 -3.68 2.85 -8.72
N PHE A 90 -3.28 1.68 -8.19
CA PHE A 90 -3.93 1.12 -7.02
C PHE A 90 -2.98 0.28 -6.16
N PHE A 91 -3.27 0.28 -4.87
CA PHE A 91 -2.76 -0.71 -3.91
C PHE A 91 -3.80 -1.81 -3.76
N TYR A 92 -3.40 -3.07 -3.72
CA TYR A 92 -4.34 -4.18 -3.57
C TYR A 92 -4.00 -5.08 -2.39
N VAL A 93 -5.05 -5.65 -1.82
CA VAL A 93 -4.99 -6.67 -0.78
C VAL A 93 -5.82 -7.87 -1.23
N ALA A 94 -5.18 -9.02 -1.38
CA ALA A 94 -5.83 -10.26 -1.78
C ALA A 94 -5.77 -11.30 -0.67
N PHE A 95 -6.86 -12.02 -0.47
CA PHE A 95 -7.01 -13.07 0.51
C PHE A 95 -7.24 -14.38 -0.23
N ARG A 96 -6.51 -15.43 0.14
CA ARG A 96 -6.67 -16.78 -0.42
C ARG A 96 -6.86 -17.77 0.71
N PRO A 97 -8.01 -18.45 0.80
CA PRO A 97 -8.15 -19.54 1.72
C PRO A 97 -7.35 -20.74 1.18
N PRO A 98 -6.81 -21.59 2.05
CA PRO A 98 -6.13 -22.79 1.62
C PRO A 98 -7.12 -23.83 1.07
N PRO A 99 -6.68 -24.75 0.20
CA PRO A 99 -7.56 -25.76 -0.40
C PRO A 99 -8.23 -26.71 0.61
N SER A 100 -7.61 -26.91 1.78
CA SER A 100 -8.09 -27.80 2.83
C SER A 100 -8.23 -27.05 4.16
N HIS A 101 -9.45 -26.92 4.66
CA HIS A 101 -9.74 -26.39 5.99
C HIS A 101 -9.37 -27.41 7.10
N PRO A 102 -8.92 -27.01 8.31
CA PRO A 102 -8.66 -25.65 8.81
C PRO A 102 -7.20 -25.26 8.58
N ALA A 103 -6.95 -24.35 7.64
CA ALA A 103 -5.61 -23.82 7.42
C ALA A 103 -5.68 -22.29 7.27
N PRO A 104 -4.55 -21.59 7.49
CA PRO A 104 -4.52 -20.13 7.52
C PRO A 104 -4.88 -19.49 6.19
N VAL A 105 -5.61 -18.37 6.22
CA VAL A 105 -5.85 -17.52 5.06
C VAL A 105 -4.57 -16.77 4.73
N ALA A 106 -4.08 -16.94 3.51
CA ALA A 106 -2.93 -16.19 3.01
C ALA A 106 -3.38 -14.81 2.51
N GLN A 107 -2.69 -13.77 2.96
CA GLN A 107 -2.87 -12.40 2.54
C GLN A 107 -1.68 -11.95 1.71
N TYR A 108 -1.97 -11.40 0.53
CA TYR A 108 -1.01 -10.85 -0.42
C TYR A 108 -1.27 -9.36 -0.61
N ARG A 109 -0.20 -8.60 -0.84
CA ARG A 109 -0.26 -7.17 -1.08
C ARG A 109 0.54 -6.84 -2.33
N GLY A 110 0.18 -5.74 -2.97
CA GLY A 110 1.00 -5.18 -4.02
C GLY A 110 0.52 -3.82 -4.46
N PHE A 111 1.24 -3.29 -5.43
CA PHE A 111 1.02 -1.96 -5.97
C PHE A 111 1.14 -1.99 -7.49
N GLN A 112 0.27 -1.24 -8.14
CA GLN A 112 0.27 -1.09 -9.57
C GLN A 112 0.14 0.38 -9.94
N PHE A 113 0.82 0.80 -11.01
CA PHE A 113 0.59 2.12 -11.61
C PHE A 113 0.99 2.16 -13.09
N VAL A 114 0.53 3.20 -13.78
CA VAL A 114 1.01 3.58 -15.12
C VAL A 114 1.81 4.88 -15.00
N PRO A 115 3.13 4.90 -15.29
CA PRO A 115 3.95 6.09 -15.03
C PRO A 115 3.48 7.37 -15.71
N ALA A 116 3.04 7.29 -16.97
CA ALA A 116 2.52 8.45 -17.71
C ALA A 116 1.25 9.05 -17.08
N GLU A 117 0.44 8.26 -16.35
CA GLU A 117 -0.74 8.75 -15.63
C GLU A 117 -0.33 9.43 -14.32
N VAL A 118 0.61 8.84 -13.58
CA VAL A 118 1.11 9.37 -12.31
C VAL A 118 1.89 10.68 -12.49
N PHE A 119 2.74 10.75 -13.51
CA PHE A 119 3.68 11.88 -13.71
C PHE A 119 3.36 12.76 -14.92
N GLY A 120 2.33 12.45 -15.70
CA GLY A 120 1.95 13.21 -16.88
C GLY A 120 3.12 13.35 -17.86
N LYS A 121 3.37 14.57 -18.34
CA LYS A 121 4.40 14.88 -19.36
C LYS A 121 5.85 14.64 -18.92
N VAL A 122 6.10 14.28 -17.66
CA VAL A 122 7.46 13.97 -17.17
C VAL A 122 7.98 12.65 -17.77
N THR A 123 7.09 11.71 -18.06
CA THR A 123 7.44 10.41 -18.64
C THR A 123 6.40 9.98 -19.67
N GLU A 124 6.87 9.38 -20.76
CA GLU A 124 6.01 8.82 -21.81
C GLU A 124 5.76 7.32 -21.62
N VAL A 125 6.19 6.75 -20.49
CA VAL A 125 6.05 5.32 -20.22
C VAL A 125 4.59 4.99 -19.90
N THR A 126 3.90 4.39 -20.86
CA THR A 126 2.50 3.95 -20.75
C THR A 126 2.34 2.50 -20.33
N THR A 127 3.44 1.74 -20.27
CA THR A 127 3.40 0.34 -19.84
C THR A 127 3.12 0.28 -18.34
N GLN A 128 2.11 -0.49 -17.98
CA GLN A 128 1.74 -0.77 -16.59
C GLN A 128 2.89 -1.42 -15.83
N MET A 129 3.10 -0.98 -14.60
CA MET A 129 4.05 -1.55 -13.65
C MET A 129 3.29 -2.23 -12.52
N VAL A 130 3.60 -3.49 -12.26
CA VAL A 130 2.96 -4.31 -11.21
C VAL A 130 4.04 -4.81 -10.26
N PHE A 131 3.84 -4.58 -8.97
CA PHE A 131 4.75 -4.99 -7.91
C PHE A 131 4.00 -5.84 -6.89
N TYR A 132 4.57 -6.99 -6.56
CA TYR A 132 4.05 -7.91 -5.55
C TYR A 132 4.94 -7.85 -4.33
N ASP A 133 4.37 -7.65 -3.14
CA ASP A 133 5.11 -7.92 -1.91
C ASP A 133 5.42 -9.43 -1.84
N ALA A 134 6.71 -9.77 -1.75
CA ALA A 134 7.15 -11.15 -1.66
C ALA A 134 6.71 -11.80 -0.33
N ARG A 135 6.41 -10.99 0.69
CA ARG A 135 5.98 -11.47 2.00
C ARG A 135 4.48 -11.76 1.96
N SER A 136 4.14 -13.00 2.27
CA SER A 136 2.77 -13.40 2.55
C SER A 136 2.51 -13.35 4.04
N VAL A 137 1.39 -12.77 4.44
CA VAL A 137 0.89 -12.82 5.81
C VAL A 137 -0.09 -13.97 5.92
N TYR A 138 -0.06 -14.72 7.01
CA TYR A 138 -0.96 -15.86 7.23
C TYR A 138 -1.83 -15.58 8.45
N GLN A 139 -3.14 -15.46 8.23
CA GLN A 139 -4.14 -15.37 9.28
C GLN A 139 -4.52 -16.78 9.70
N LYS A 140 -4.31 -17.17 10.96
CA LYS A 140 -4.55 -18.54 11.45
C LYS A 140 -6.02 -18.95 11.34
N ASN A 141 -6.92 -17.98 11.45
CA ASN A 141 -8.35 -18.20 11.49
C ASN A 141 -9.07 -17.28 10.49
N ILE A 142 -9.96 -17.86 9.67
CA ILE A 142 -10.76 -17.16 8.67
C ILE A 142 -11.80 -16.21 9.28
N ASP A 143 -12.14 -16.43 10.55
CA ASP A 143 -13.09 -15.58 11.29
C ASP A 143 -12.42 -14.34 11.91
N ASP A 144 -11.09 -14.32 11.97
CA ASP A 144 -10.31 -13.27 12.63
C ASP A 144 -9.83 -12.23 11.61
N SER A 145 -9.52 -11.03 12.10
CA SER A 145 -8.91 -9.94 11.33
C SER A 145 -7.43 -9.88 11.64
N TYR A 146 -6.60 -9.73 10.61
CA TYR A 146 -5.18 -9.39 10.78
C TYR A 146 -5.08 -7.95 11.26
N TYR A 147 -4.23 -7.67 12.23
CA TYR A 147 -4.01 -6.32 12.74
C TYR A 147 -2.52 -6.04 12.95
N CYS A 148 -2.03 -4.95 12.38
CA CYS A 148 -0.67 -4.47 12.57
C CYS A 148 -0.67 -2.95 12.70
N ASP A 149 -0.01 -2.43 13.72
CA ASP A 149 0.18 -1.00 14.01
C ASP A 149 1.67 -0.62 14.04
N THR A 150 2.53 -1.52 13.57
CA THR A 150 3.93 -1.27 13.33
C THR A 150 4.12 -0.93 11.85
N PRO A 151 4.79 0.19 11.51
CA PRO A 151 5.06 0.54 10.12
C PRO A 151 5.81 -0.58 9.40
N ASP A 152 5.27 -0.96 8.25
CA ASP A 152 5.82 -1.96 7.35
C ASP A 152 6.13 -1.32 6.00
N GLN A 153 7.41 -1.33 5.62
CA GLN A 153 7.88 -0.71 4.39
C GLN A 153 8.38 -1.76 3.40
N THR A 154 7.94 -1.64 2.14
CA THR A 154 8.46 -2.42 1.02
C THR A 154 8.96 -1.46 -0.06
N GLU A 155 10.23 -1.61 -0.47
CA GLU A 155 10.77 -0.93 -1.64
C GLU A 155 10.74 -1.85 -2.85
N TYR A 156 10.27 -1.33 -3.97
CA TYR A 156 10.32 -1.97 -5.27
C TYR A 156 11.16 -1.14 -6.23
N SER A 157 11.97 -1.80 -7.05
CA SER A 157 12.65 -1.17 -8.17
C SER A 157 12.30 -1.89 -9.46
N SER A 158 11.91 -1.12 -10.48
CA SER A 158 11.74 -1.66 -11.83
C SER A 158 12.91 -1.21 -12.71
N GLN A 159 13.56 -2.17 -13.36
CA GLN A 159 14.36 -1.92 -14.55
C GLN A 159 13.55 -2.45 -15.73
N GLN A 160 12.95 -1.57 -16.54
CA GLN A 160 12.24 -2.05 -17.73
C GLN A 160 13.25 -2.55 -18.78
N PRO A 161 13.12 -3.79 -19.27
CA PRO A 161 13.87 -4.23 -20.43
C PRO A 161 13.32 -3.53 -21.68
N GLY A 162 13.97 -2.46 -22.13
CA GLY A 162 13.69 -1.84 -23.44
C GLY A 162 13.54 -0.32 -23.44
N SER A 163 13.22 0.32 -22.31
CA SER A 163 13.19 1.78 -22.16
C SER A 163 14.33 2.22 -21.24
N GLN A 164 15.57 2.23 -21.76
CA GLN A 164 16.79 2.53 -20.97
C GLN A 164 16.80 3.92 -20.30
N GLU A 165 15.84 4.79 -20.62
CA GLU A 165 15.83 6.18 -20.17
C GLU A 165 15.25 6.36 -18.76
N PHE A 166 14.29 5.54 -18.35
CA PHE A 166 13.60 5.71 -17.07
C PHE A 166 13.71 4.46 -16.18
N ASN A 167 13.99 4.70 -14.91
CA ASN A 167 13.81 3.74 -13.83
C ASN A 167 12.78 4.28 -12.85
N PHE A 168 12.08 3.37 -12.17
CA PHE A 168 11.12 3.75 -11.15
C PHE A 168 11.42 3.01 -9.85
N VAL A 169 11.38 3.75 -8.76
CA VAL A 169 11.46 3.24 -7.40
C VAL A 169 10.14 3.53 -6.72
N VAL A 170 9.54 2.51 -6.10
CA VAL A 170 8.28 2.62 -5.37
C VAL A 170 8.53 2.21 -3.94
N ASN A 171 8.28 3.11 -3.01
CA ASN A 171 8.32 2.87 -1.57
C ASN A 171 6.88 2.84 -1.03
N VAL A 172 6.41 1.66 -0.67
CA VAL A 172 5.10 1.46 -0.04
C VAL A 172 5.31 1.35 1.46
N THR A 173 4.69 2.24 2.23
CA THR A 173 4.70 2.20 3.70
C THR A 173 3.28 2.04 4.21
N VAL A 174 3.02 0.92 4.88
CA VAL A 174 1.77 0.66 5.60
C VAL A 174 2.02 0.95 7.07
N PHE A 175 1.51 2.08 7.57
CA PHE A 175 1.72 2.49 8.98
C PHE A 175 0.84 1.70 9.94
N SER A 176 -0.40 1.41 9.52
CA SER A 176 -1.31 0.52 10.23
C SER A 176 -2.24 -0.21 9.25
N LEU A 177 -2.64 -1.42 9.59
CA LEU A 177 -3.50 -2.26 8.79
C LEU A 177 -4.34 -3.16 9.68
N GLN A 178 -5.67 -3.04 9.59
CA GLN A 178 -6.60 -4.07 9.99
C GLN A 178 -7.28 -4.64 8.75
N SER A 179 -7.17 -5.95 8.49
CA SER A 179 -7.71 -6.55 7.28
C SER A 179 -8.36 -7.90 7.53
N GLN A 180 -9.46 -8.16 6.82
CA GLN A 180 -10.16 -9.43 6.84
C GLN A 180 -10.83 -9.67 5.51
N GLY A 181 -10.63 -10.88 4.96
CA GLY A 181 -11.41 -11.41 3.86
C GLY A 181 -12.31 -12.55 4.34
N PHE A 182 -13.34 -12.86 3.55
CA PHE A 182 -14.27 -13.96 3.76
C PHE A 182 -15.26 -13.76 4.90
N ASN A 183 -15.16 -14.51 6.00
CA ASN A 183 -16.24 -14.76 6.96
C ASN A 183 -16.54 -13.57 7.90
N ILE A 184 -16.88 -12.42 7.33
CA ILE A 184 -17.19 -11.18 8.02
C ILE A 184 -18.63 -11.24 8.51
N LYS A 185 -18.81 -11.15 9.83
CA LYS A 185 -20.11 -11.27 10.49
C LYS A 185 -20.61 -9.88 10.90
N ASN A 186 -21.86 -9.57 10.59
CA ASN A 186 -22.51 -8.31 10.94
C ASN A 186 -21.76 -7.06 10.43
N ASN A 187 -21.06 -7.16 9.29
CA ASN A 187 -20.28 -6.07 8.68
C ASN A 187 -19.26 -5.44 9.65
N LYS A 188 -18.62 -6.29 10.48
CA LYS A 188 -17.59 -5.91 11.44
C LYS A 188 -16.41 -6.86 11.34
N PHE A 189 -15.22 -6.33 11.61
CA PHE A 189 -14.05 -7.17 11.84
C PHE A 189 -14.32 -8.18 12.97
N GLY A 190 -13.81 -9.39 12.80
CA GLY A 190 -13.70 -10.37 13.87
C GLY A 190 -12.62 -10.01 14.89
N PRO A 191 -12.30 -10.93 15.82
CA PRO A 191 -11.18 -10.79 16.74
C PRO A 191 -9.88 -10.42 16.02
N ARG A 192 -8.99 -9.69 16.69
CA ARG A 192 -7.69 -9.29 16.12
C ARG A 192 -6.66 -10.39 16.31
N GLU A 193 -6.03 -10.79 15.23
CA GLU A 193 -4.75 -11.50 15.20
C GLU A 193 -3.64 -10.47 14.97
N GLN A 194 -2.89 -10.16 16.03
CA GLN A 194 -1.78 -9.22 15.97
C GLN A 194 -0.66 -9.77 15.06
N CYS A 195 -0.09 -8.91 14.22
CA CYS A 195 1.11 -9.21 13.46
C CYS A 195 2.30 -9.54 14.37
N ASP A 196 3.14 -10.47 13.93
CA ASP A 196 4.48 -10.57 14.50
C ASP A 196 5.24 -9.29 14.13
N THR A 197 5.79 -8.59 15.12
CA THR A 197 6.60 -7.40 14.88
C THR A 197 7.74 -7.80 13.93
N PRO A 198 7.90 -7.17 12.75
CA PRO A 198 9.01 -7.50 11.87
C PRO A 198 10.31 -7.35 12.66
N ALA A 199 11.13 -8.40 12.72
CA ALA A 199 12.51 -8.25 13.16
C ALA A 199 13.13 -7.19 12.25
N SER A 200 13.60 -6.08 12.83
CA SER A 200 14.17 -4.96 12.08
C SER A 200 15.16 -5.49 11.04
N LEU A 201 14.86 -5.28 9.76
CA LEU A 201 15.80 -5.53 8.68
C LEU A 201 16.99 -4.60 8.92
N HIS A 202 18.11 -5.16 9.38
CA HIS A 202 19.41 -4.51 9.49
C HIS A 202 20.13 -4.50 8.14
#